data_AF-A0A0F8W9P9-F1
#
_entry.id   AF-A0A0F8W9P9-F1
#
_cell.length_a   1.000
_cell.length_b   1.000
_cell.length_c   1.000
_cell.angle_alpha   90.00
_cell.angle_beta   90.00
_cell.angle_gamma   90.00
#
_symmetry.space_group_name_H-M   'P 1'
#
loop_
_entity.id
_entity.type
_entity.pdbx_description
1 polymer ?
#
loop_
_entity_poly.entity_id
_entity_poly.type
_entity_poly.pdbx_seq_one_letter_code
_entity_poly.pdbx_strand_id
1 'polypeptide(L)'
;VLRDCPKALVEQGLTVDVVIPDYGFSALERIQLGTLNVPFAGSIHVVQVWQVFVGQQQVRQIVLSHSLFSQHNGAVYCNDDGDRPFATDATKFALFNASVCEALLQGVIMRPDVLHLHDWHSACVAVLLKFDHRFASFSSLRTVYTVHNIALQGIRPFKGDDSSLEAWFPSLSYNGELLCDPRYPHCFNPMRSAINLVDKIHLVSSSYAKEVLQASEPHNGYFGGEGLEQDLQHANANNKIVGILNGCEYPTHEEQLNSTLSELYLQIETALFSWMAKQANLQSSYYIAHQRLLQFIKQPVTGPLVTSVGRLTDQKALLLRQPYQNHQVLDEL
;
A
#
# COMPACT_ATOMS: atom_id res chain seq x y z
N VAL A 1 -9.24 -3.24 -2.61
CA VAL A 1 -9.25 -1.97 -1.83
C VAL A 1 -8.91 -0.77 -2.71
N LEU A 2 -7.64 -0.42 -2.93
CA LEU A 2 -7.28 0.77 -3.75
C LEU A 2 -7.78 0.72 -5.20
N ARG A 3 -7.94 -0.48 -5.76
CA ARG A 3 -8.50 -0.69 -7.11
C ARG A 3 -10.00 -0.38 -7.18
N ASP A 4 -10.74 -0.67 -6.13
CA ASP A 4 -12.21 -0.75 -6.17
C ASP A 4 -12.86 0.53 -5.63
N CYS A 5 -12.23 1.17 -4.63
CA CYS A 5 -12.71 2.41 -4.02
C CYS A 5 -12.93 3.55 -5.05
N PRO A 6 -12.00 3.84 -5.98
CA PRO A 6 -12.20 4.89 -6.99
C PRO A 6 -13.46 4.67 -7.84
N LYS A 7 -13.76 3.42 -8.21
CA LYS A 7 -14.96 3.10 -9.01
C LYS A 7 -16.23 3.35 -8.21
N ALA A 8 -16.28 2.89 -6.97
CA ALA A 8 -17.42 3.11 -6.09
C ALA A 8 -17.67 4.60 -5.85
N LEU A 9 -16.62 5.41 -5.72
CA LEU A 9 -16.75 6.87 -5.59
C LEU A 9 -17.33 7.51 -6.86
N VAL A 10 -16.92 7.04 -8.04
CA VAL A 10 -17.49 7.48 -9.32
C VAL A 10 -18.98 7.13 -9.42
N GLU A 11 -19.40 5.95 -8.96
CA GLU A 11 -20.82 5.57 -8.90
C GLU A 11 -21.65 6.48 -7.98
N GLN A 12 -21.02 7.14 -7.01
CA GLN A 12 -21.64 8.17 -6.17
C GLN A 12 -21.60 9.58 -6.80
N GLY A 13 -21.18 9.70 -8.07
CA GLY A 13 -21.16 10.96 -8.82
C GLY A 13 -19.90 11.81 -8.62
N LEU A 14 -18.83 11.25 -8.05
CA LEU A 14 -17.55 11.94 -7.89
C LEU A 14 -16.68 11.81 -9.14
N THR A 15 -15.86 12.82 -9.42
CA THR A 15 -14.73 12.69 -10.37
C THR A 15 -13.51 12.23 -9.59
N VAL A 16 -12.84 11.17 -10.05
CA VAL A 16 -11.72 10.57 -9.34
C VAL A 16 -10.51 10.42 -10.24
N ASP A 17 -9.41 11.02 -9.80
CA ASP A 17 -8.06 10.81 -10.33
C ASP A 17 -7.31 9.83 -9.43
N VAL A 18 -6.71 8.80 -10.02
CA VAL A 18 -5.78 7.89 -9.34
C VAL A 18 -4.39 8.14 -9.90
N VAL A 19 -3.46 8.55 -9.04
CA VAL A 19 -2.08 8.86 -9.43
C VAL A 19 -1.14 7.83 -8.82
N ILE A 20 -0.35 7.16 -9.65
CA ILE A 20 0.63 6.14 -9.21
C ILE A 20 1.99 6.30 -9.91
N PRO A 21 3.08 5.74 -9.37
CA PRO A 21 4.31 5.57 -10.14
C PRO A 21 4.09 4.68 -11.37
N ASP A 22 4.78 4.97 -12.47
CA ASP A 22 4.81 4.10 -13.64
C ASP A 22 5.78 2.94 -13.42
N TYR A 23 5.24 1.74 -13.25
CA TYR A 23 5.98 0.50 -13.05
C TYR A 23 6.31 -0.24 -14.36
N GLY A 24 6.28 0.45 -15.51
CA GLY A 24 6.53 -0.16 -16.81
C GLY A 24 5.25 -0.41 -17.63
N PHE A 25 4.27 0.48 -17.51
CA PHE A 25 2.99 0.39 -18.21
C PHE A 25 3.04 0.89 -19.67
N SER A 26 4.21 0.80 -20.32
CA SER A 26 4.43 1.32 -21.67
C SER A 26 3.60 0.61 -22.75
N ALA A 27 3.09 -0.59 -22.47
CA ALA A 27 2.22 -1.34 -23.36
C ALA A 27 0.75 -0.89 -23.34
N LEU A 28 0.35 -0.07 -22.36
CA LEU A 28 -1.01 0.46 -22.28
C LEU A 28 -1.20 1.64 -23.24
N GLU A 29 -2.42 1.81 -23.75
CA GLU A 29 -2.82 3.03 -24.42
C GLU A 29 -2.70 4.21 -23.46
N ARG A 30 -2.06 5.30 -23.89
CA ARG A 30 -1.78 6.45 -23.04
C ARG A 30 -1.63 7.75 -23.82
N ILE A 31 -1.97 8.85 -23.16
CA ILE A 31 -1.73 10.21 -23.66
C ILE A 31 -0.85 10.97 -22.67
N GLN A 32 0.06 11.81 -23.18
CA GLN A 32 0.90 12.63 -22.34
C GLN A 32 0.11 13.84 -21.84
N LEU A 33 0.09 14.05 -20.53
CA LEU A 33 -0.51 15.23 -19.90
C LEU A 33 0.50 16.36 -19.72
N GLY A 34 1.77 16.04 -19.52
CA GLY A 34 2.82 17.04 -19.37
C GLY A 34 4.17 16.47 -18.98
N THR A 35 5.09 17.38 -18.66
CA THR A 35 6.42 17.09 -18.12
C THR A 35 6.66 17.97 -16.91
N LEU A 36 7.20 17.40 -15.85
CA LEU A 36 7.53 18.07 -14.59
C LEU A 36 9.04 18.20 -14.44
N ASN A 37 9.48 19.35 -13.97
CA ASN A 37 10.81 19.53 -13.40
C ASN A 37 10.70 19.43 -11.88
N VAL A 38 11.24 18.35 -11.31
CA VAL A 38 11.08 18.01 -9.88
C VAL A 38 12.41 18.19 -9.16
N PRO A 39 12.55 19.21 -8.28
CA PRO A 39 13.71 19.31 -7.40
C PRO A 39 13.74 18.14 -6.41
N PHE A 40 14.75 17.30 -6.51
CA PHE A 40 14.90 16.10 -5.68
C PHE A 40 16.37 15.68 -5.60
N ALA A 41 16.83 15.30 -4.40
CA ALA A 41 18.20 14.85 -4.16
C ALA A 41 19.30 15.81 -4.66
N GLY A 42 19.06 17.12 -4.53
CA GLY A 42 20.01 18.16 -4.97
C GLY A 42 20.07 18.37 -6.49
N SER A 43 19.19 17.74 -7.27
CA SER A 43 19.14 17.87 -8.73
C SER A 43 17.70 18.08 -9.23
N ILE A 44 17.54 18.40 -10.52
CA ILE A 44 16.23 18.47 -11.17
C ILE A 44 15.99 17.16 -11.91
N HIS A 45 14.94 16.44 -11.52
CA HIS A 45 14.47 15.23 -12.17
C HIS A 45 13.34 15.56 -13.15
N VAL A 46 13.44 15.08 -14.39
CA VAL A 46 12.40 15.24 -15.39
C VAL A 46 11.43 14.06 -15.30
N VAL A 47 10.20 14.33 -14.87
CA VAL A 47 9.16 13.31 -14.70
C VAL A 47 8.08 13.51 -15.75
N GLN A 48 7.73 12.46 -16.48
CA GLN A 48 6.68 12.51 -17.50
C GLN A 48 5.34 12.15 -16.87
N VAL A 49 4.28 12.88 -17.21
CA VAL A 49 2.92 12.62 -16.69
C VAL A 49 2.08 12.07 -17.82
N TRP A 50 1.48 10.90 -17.61
CA TRP A 50 0.65 10.23 -18.60
C TRP A 50 -0.71 9.89 -18.00
N GLN A 51 -1.76 10.04 -18.80
CA GLN A 51 -3.01 9.36 -18.55
C GLN A 51 -2.98 8.02 -19.27
N VAL A 52 -3.31 6.93 -18.57
CA VAL A 52 -3.40 5.58 -19.13
C VAL A 52 -4.86 5.15 -19.23
N PHE A 53 -5.19 4.37 -20.24
CA PHE A 53 -6.55 3.87 -20.46
C PHE A 53 -6.59 2.37 -20.18
N VAL A 54 -7.39 1.98 -19.17
CA VAL A 54 -7.53 0.59 -18.73
C VAL A 54 -9.01 0.22 -18.65
N GLY A 55 -9.50 -0.47 -19.68
CA GLY A 55 -10.91 -0.86 -19.79
C GLY A 55 -11.87 0.34 -19.92
N GLN A 56 -13.16 0.09 -19.74
CA GLN A 56 -14.19 1.14 -19.76
C GLN A 56 -14.40 1.73 -18.36
N GLN A 57 -13.36 2.31 -17.77
CA GLN A 57 -13.46 2.92 -16.44
C GLN A 57 -13.63 4.44 -16.55
N GLN A 58 -14.58 4.97 -15.78
CA GLN A 58 -14.80 6.41 -15.60
C GLN A 58 -13.81 7.05 -14.61
N VAL A 59 -12.91 6.26 -14.02
CA VAL A 59 -11.80 6.73 -13.16
C VAL A 59 -10.63 7.14 -14.05
N ARG A 60 -10.11 8.36 -13.87
CA ARG A 60 -8.94 8.81 -14.62
C ARG A 60 -7.67 8.28 -13.98
N GLN A 61 -6.95 7.43 -14.71
CA GLN A 61 -5.71 6.80 -14.24
C GLN A 61 -4.51 7.61 -14.75
N ILE A 62 -3.69 8.12 -13.83
CA ILE A 62 -2.51 8.93 -14.12
C ILE A 62 -1.28 8.19 -13.61
N VAL A 63 -0.26 8.07 -14.46
CA VAL A 63 1.04 7.51 -14.08
C VAL A 63 2.13 8.56 -14.22
N LEU A 64 3.01 8.60 -13.22
CA LEU A 64 4.22 9.44 -13.24
C LEU A 64 5.38 8.55 -13.67
N SER A 65 6.03 8.86 -14.79
CA SER A 65 7.12 8.05 -15.35
C SER A 65 8.48 8.71 -15.13
N HIS A 66 9.37 7.94 -14.51
CA HIS A 66 10.77 8.26 -14.26
C HIS A 66 11.54 6.95 -14.09
N SER A 67 12.84 6.94 -14.43
CA SER A 67 13.66 5.72 -14.36
C SER A 67 13.65 5.05 -12.99
N LEU A 68 13.67 5.84 -11.90
CA LEU A 68 13.56 5.36 -10.51
C LEU A 68 12.28 4.57 -10.21
N PHE A 69 11.17 4.83 -10.90
CA PHE A 69 9.92 4.10 -10.66
C PHE A 69 9.90 2.72 -11.32
N SER A 70 10.56 2.59 -12.48
CA SER A 70 10.63 1.36 -13.25
C SER A 70 11.92 0.55 -13.01
N GLN A 71 12.71 0.90 -12.00
CA GLN A 71 13.89 0.11 -11.60
C GLN A 71 13.51 -1.35 -11.28
N HIS A 72 14.49 -2.25 -11.32
CA HIS A 72 14.29 -3.68 -11.05
C HIS A 72 13.22 -4.32 -11.95
N ASN A 73 13.23 -3.99 -13.24
CA ASN A 73 12.29 -4.51 -14.24
C ASN A 73 10.82 -4.24 -13.90
N GLY A 74 10.52 -3.06 -13.36
CA GLY A 74 9.14 -2.68 -13.00
C GLY A 74 8.61 -3.32 -11.72
N ALA A 75 9.50 -3.82 -10.85
CA ALA A 75 9.09 -4.33 -9.55
C ALA A 75 8.48 -3.20 -8.70
N VAL A 76 7.25 -3.42 -8.20
CA VAL A 76 6.54 -2.45 -7.36
C VAL A 76 7.34 -2.18 -6.08
N TYR A 77 7.79 -3.25 -5.42
CA TYR A 77 8.62 -3.23 -4.22
C TYR A 77 9.96 -3.91 -4.48
N CYS A 78 11.00 -3.39 -3.83
CA CYS A 78 12.37 -3.85 -3.96
C CYS A 78 12.80 -4.60 -2.69
N ASN A 79 13.50 -5.72 -2.87
CA ASN A 79 14.13 -6.44 -1.77
C ASN A 79 15.56 -5.93 -1.63
N ASP A 80 15.73 -4.85 -0.89
CA ASP A 80 17.05 -4.32 -0.54
C ASP A 80 17.80 -5.26 0.41
N ASP A 81 19.13 -5.13 0.45
CA ASP A 81 19.97 -5.87 1.37
C ASP A 81 19.63 -5.56 2.84
N GLY A 82 19.93 -6.50 3.73
CA GLY A 82 19.52 -6.46 5.14
C GLY A 82 20.03 -5.24 5.93
N ASP A 83 21.13 -4.61 5.49
CA ASP A 83 21.70 -3.44 6.16
C ASP A 83 20.89 -2.16 5.92
N ARG A 84 20.06 -2.12 4.87
CA ARG A 84 19.26 -0.95 4.49
C ARG A 84 17.90 -1.35 3.93
N PRO A 85 17.02 -1.98 4.75
CA PRO A 85 15.75 -2.48 4.27
C PRO A 85 14.87 -1.34 3.70
N PHE A 86 14.29 -1.60 2.53
CA PHE A 86 13.41 -0.67 1.81
C PHE A 86 14.09 0.65 1.38
N ALA A 87 15.43 0.75 1.41
CA ALA A 87 16.23 1.87 0.90
C ALA A 87 15.70 2.44 -0.41
N THR A 88 15.63 1.56 -1.40
CA THR A 88 15.27 1.88 -2.78
C THR A 88 13.82 2.33 -2.87
N ASP A 89 12.92 1.60 -2.22
CA ASP A 89 11.49 1.93 -2.23
C ASP A 89 11.21 3.28 -1.57
N ALA A 90 11.83 3.60 -0.44
CA ALA A 90 11.54 4.89 0.19
C ALA A 90 12.04 6.08 -0.64
N THR A 91 13.18 5.98 -1.32
CA THR A 91 13.64 7.01 -2.27
C THR A 91 12.70 7.11 -3.47
N LYS A 92 12.26 5.97 -4.03
CA LYS A 92 11.28 5.89 -5.11
C LYS A 92 9.99 6.62 -4.72
N PHE A 93 9.44 6.30 -3.54
CA PHE A 93 8.23 6.94 -3.07
C PHE A 93 8.45 8.43 -2.73
N ALA A 94 9.57 8.82 -2.14
CA ALA A 94 9.88 10.24 -1.88
C ALA A 94 9.86 11.08 -3.18
N LEU A 95 10.46 10.58 -4.28
CA LEU A 95 10.37 11.24 -5.59
C LEU A 95 8.93 11.27 -6.11
N PHE A 96 8.18 10.18 -5.96
CA PHE A 96 6.77 10.15 -6.35
C PHE A 96 5.96 11.23 -5.63
N ASN A 97 6.12 11.38 -4.31
CA ASN A 97 5.45 12.41 -3.52
C ASN A 97 5.82 13.82 -3.98
N ALA A 98 7.11 14.06 -4.24
CA ALA A 98 7.60 15.34 -4.78
C ALA A 98 6.95 15.63 -6.15
N SER A 99 6.90 14.62 -7.02
CA SER A 99 6.33 14.72 -8.35
C SER A 99 4.82 15.01 -8.31
N VAL A 100 4.08 14.43 -7.37
CA VAL A 100 2.66 14.76 -7.15
C VAL A 100 2.49 16.23 -6.74
N CYS A 101 3.32 16.73 -5.82
CA CYS A 101 3.26 18.13 -5.40
C CYS A 101 3.61 19.09 -6.55
N GLU A 102 4.61 18.76 -7.36
CA GLU A 102 4.96 19.52 -8.56
C GLU A 102 3.87 19.47 -9.62
N ALA A 103 3.22 18.33 -9.82
CA ALA A 103 2.12 18.20 -10.77
C ALA A 103 0.95 19.13 -10.43
N LEU A 104 0.65 19.27 -9.13
CA LEU A 104 -0.34 20.22 -8.63
C LEU A 104 0.14 21.67 -8.81
N LEU A 105 1.37 21.98 -8.40
CA LEU A 105 1.92 23.34 -8.47
C LEU A 105 2.01 23.87 -9.91
N GLN A 106 2.43 23.02 -10.84
CA GLN A 106 2.62 23.36 -12.26
C GLN A 106 1.31 23.24 -13.06
N GLY A 107 0.21 22.81 -12.43
CA GLY A 107 -1.11 22.70 -13.07
C GLY A 107 -1.24 21.56 -14.10
N VAL A 108 -0.30 20.61 -14.11
CA VAL A 108 -0.37 19.42 -14.97
C VAL A 108 -1.47 18.47 -14.48
N ILE A 109 -1.63 18.38 -13.16
CA ILE A 109 -2.80 17.75 -12.53
C ILE A 109 -3.64 18.87 -11.92
N MET A 110 -4.94 18.85 -12.21
CA MET A 110 -5.86 19.84 -11.68
C MET A 110 -5.94 19.72 -10.15
N ARG A 111 -5.99 20.85 -9.46
CA ARG A 111 -6.18 20.89 -8.01
C ARG A 111 -7.50 20.17 -7.64
N PRO A 112 -7.47 19.11 -6.82
CA PRO A 112 -8.69 18.44 -6.38
C PRO A 112 -9.35 19.17 -5.20
N ASP A 113 -10.59 18.83 -4.90
CA ASP A 113 -11.26 19.26 -3.66
C ASP A 113 -10.68 18.55 -2.43
N VAL A 114 -10.34 17.27 -2.59
CA VAL A 114 -9.78 16.40 -1.55
C VAL A 114 -8.62 15.60 -2.13
N LEU A 115 -7.52 15.54 -1.39
CA LEU A 115 -6.37 14.69 -1.69
C LEU A 115 -6.35 13.50 -0.73
N HIS A 116 -6.50 12.29 -1.29
CA HIS A 116 -6.51 11.05 -0.51
C HIS A 116 -5.16 10.34 -0.63
N LEU A 117 -4.44 10.32 0.48
CA LEU A 117 -3.13 9.69 0.65
C LEU A 117 -3.30 8.30 1.27
N HIS A 118 -2.49 7.35 0.85
CA HIS A 118 -2.51 5.95 1.30
C HIS A 118 -1.12 5.47 1.74
N ASP A 119 -1.05 5.00 2.98
CA ASP A 119 0.14 4.45 3.64
C ASP A 119 1.38 5.35 3.56
N TRP A 120 2.50 4.88 4.12
CA TRP A 120 3.75 5.62 4.16
C TRP A 120 4.24 6.02 2.75
N HIS A 121 3.86 5.27 1.71
CA HIS A 121 4.20 5.49 0.30
C HIS A 121 3.79 6.87 -0.23
N SER A 122 2.75 7.50 0.32
CA SER A 122 2.27 8.82 -0.12
C SER A 122 2.24 9.86 1.01
N ALA A 123 2.89 9.53 2.13
CA ALA A 123 2.87 10.38 3.31
C ALA A 123 3.73 11.65 3.17
N CYS A 124 4.80 11.61 2.37
CA CYS A 124 5.65 12.79 2.16
C CYS A 124 4.92 13.94 1.45
N VAL A 125 3.80 13.69 0.74
CA VAL A 125 2.94 14.76 0.23
C VAL A 125 2.48 15.66 1.38
N ALA A 126 2.00 15.09 2.49
CA ALA A 126 1.54 15.89 3.63
C ALA A 126 2.67 16.75 4.24
N VAL A 127 3.89 16.20 4.28
CA VAL A 127 5.09 16.92 4.74
C VAL A 127 5.41 18.08 3.81
N LEU A 128 5.49 17.83 2.51
CA LEU A 128 5.82 18.85 1.52
C LEU A 128 4.77 19.97 1.48
N LEU A 129 3.47 19.64 1.45
CA LEU A 129 2.39 20.63 1.48
C LEU A 129 2.43 21.50 2.73
N LYS A 130 2.87 20.95 3.87
CA LYS A 130 2.94 21.68 5.14
C LYS A 130 4.16 22.60 5.25
N PHE A 131 5.32 22.11 4.80
CA PHE A 131 6.62 22.67 5.19
C PHE A 131 7.38 23.32 4.04
N ASP A 132 7.12 22.92 2.79
CA ASP A 132 7.75 23.57 1.64
C ASP A 132 6.91 24.78 1.22
N HIS A 133 7.48 25.97 1.38
CA HIS A 133 6.85 27.26 1.08
C HIS A 133 6.33 27.37 -0.37
N ARG A 134 6.91 26.60 -1.31
CA ARG A 134 6.47 26.58 -2.72
C ARG A 134 5.04 26.06 -2.85
N PHE A 135 4.61 25.21 -1.93
CA PHE A 135 3.27 24.61 -1.91
C PHE A 135 2.28 25.33 -0.99
N ALA A 136 2.62 26.52 -0.46
CA ALA A 136 1.77 27.25 0.49
C ALA A 136 0.35 27.57 -0.05
N SER A 137 0.19 27.69 -1.37
CA SER A 137 -1.11 27.87 -2.04
C SER A 137 -2.06 26.67 -1.85
N PHE A 138 -1.54 25.51 -1.47
CA PHE A 138 -2.28 24.29 -1.17
C PHE A 138 -2.57 24.08 0.32
N SER A 139 -2.25 25.04 1.19
CA SER A 139 -2.51 24.96 2.64
C SER A 139 -3.98 24.76 3.02
N SER A 140 -4.91 25.11 2.12
CA SER A 140 -6.36 24.90 2.28
C SER A 140 -6.88 23.61 1.62
N LEU A 141 -6.02 22.84 0.96
CA LEU A 141 -6.39 21.57 0.33
C LEU A 141 -6.75 20.55 1.41
N ARG A 142 -7.93 19.95 1.30
CA ARG A 142 -8.37 18.93 2.26
C ARG A 142 -7.61 17.64 2.03
N THR A 143 -7.11 17.04 3.11
CA THR A 143 -6.28 15.84 3.07
C THR A 143 -6.88 14.72 3.90
N VAL A 144 -6.99 13.54 3.28
CA VAL A 144 -7.40 12.30 3.96
C VAL A 144 -6.24 11.33 3.86
N TYR A 145 -5.93 10.61 4.93
CA TYR A 145 -4.86 9.62 4.97
C TYR A 145 -5.39 8.24 5.39
N THR A 146 -5.20 7.22 4.58
CA THR A 146 -5.55 5.83 4.95
C THR A 146 -4.33 5.09 5.47
N VAL A 147 -4.49 4.42 6.61
CA VAL A 147 -3.53 3.43 7.13
C VAL A 147 -4.12 2.03 6.99
N HIS A 148 -3.51 1.20 6.14
CA HIS A 148 -3.93 -0.19 5.94
C HIS A 148 -3.22 -1.16 6.89
N ASN A 149 -2.00 -0.81 7.31
CA ASN A 149 -1.22 -1.58 8.27
C ASN A 149 -0.25 -0.67 9.02
N ILE A 150 -0.58 -0.36 10.27
CA ILE A 150 0.20 0.51 11.16
C ILE A 150 1.63 -0.01 11.44
N ALA A 151 1.90 -1.31 11.21
CA ALA A 151 3.26 -1.86 11.36
C ALA A 151 4.21 -1.41 10.23
N LEU A 152 3.69 -1.02 9.07
CA LEU A 152 4.49 -0.62 7.90
C LEU A 152 4.60 0.91 7.82
N GLN A 153 5.55 1.48 8.56
CA GLN A 153 5.62 2.92 8.78
C GLN A 153 6.58 3.68 7.85
N GLY A 154 7.48 2.98 7.15
CA GLY A 154 8.45 3.57 6.23
C GLY A 154 9.57 4.36 6.90
N ILE A 155 9.92 4.02 8.15
CA ILE A 155 10.88 4.76 9.00
C ILE A 155 12.24 4.86 8.30
N ARG A 156 12.80 6.08 8.28
CA ARG A 156 14.11 6.38 7.71
C ARG A 156 14.92 7.40 8.47
N PRO A 157 16.25 7.45 8.31
CA PRO A 157 17.04 8.51 8.93
C PRO A 157 16.56 9.91 8.48
N PHE A 158 16.70 10.91 9.34
CA PHE A 158 16.60 12.30 8.88
C PHE A 158 17.76 12.67 7.95
N LYS A 159 18.97 12.17 8.24
CA LYS A 159 20.22 12.52 7.54
C LYS A 159 21.25 11.41 7.57
N GLY A 160 22.37 11.59 6.88
CA GLY A 160 23.51 10.66 6.83
C GLY A 160 23.27 9.43 5.94
N ASP A 161 22.02 9.18 5.60
CA ASP A 161 21.48 8.32 4.54
C ASP A 161 21.39 9.02 3.16
N ASP A 162 21.75 8.43 2.01
CA ASP A 162 21.29 8.95 0.68
C ASP A 162 19.77 8.79 0.50
N SER A 163 19.18 8.00 1.37
CA SER A 163 17.79 7.61 1.37
C SER A 163 17.08 8.14 2.63
N SER A 164 17.52 9.34 3.05
CA SER A 164 17.04 10.10 4.21
C SER A 164 16.25 11.34 3.77
N LEU A 165 15.46 11.91 4.71
CA LEU A 165 14.63 13.08 4.41
C LEU A 165 15.45 14.27 3.88
N GLU A 166 16.54 14.61 4.55
CA GLU A 166 17.43 15.72 4.17
C GLU A 166 18.17 15.45 2.86
N ALA A 167 18.47 14.18 2.55
CA ALA A 167 19.04 13.82 1.25
C ALA A 167 18.01 14.03 0.13
N TRP A 168 16.75 13.62 0.31
CA TRP A 168 15.70 13.81 -0.68
C TRP A 168 15.34 15.29 -0.90
N PHE A 169 15.25 16.05 0.20
CA PHE A 169 14.78 17.44 0.20
C PHE A 169 15.74 18.37 0.97
N PRO A 170 16.93 18.68 0.41
CA PRO A 170 17.99 19.40 1.13
C PRO A 170 17.64 20.83 1.54
N SER A 171 16.65 21.46 0.90
CA SER A 171 16.18 22.81 1.22
C SER A 171 14.93 22.84 2.10
N LEU A 172 14.39 21.67 2.51
CA LEU A 172 13.17 21.58 3.28
C LEU A 172 13.39 22.00 4.73
N SER A 173 12.67 23.03 5.18
CA SER A 173 12.61 23.39 6.60
C SER A 173 11.43 22.69 7.26
N TYR A 174 11.63 21.95 8.34
CA TYR A 174 10.57 21.16 8.98
C TYR A 174 10.63 21.23 10.51
N ASN A 175 9.51 20.90 11.16
CA ASN A 175 9.49 20.67 12.61
C ASN A 175 9.73 19.17 12.88
N GLY A 176 10.93 18.82 13.34
CA GLY A 176 11.33 17.43 13.63
C GLY A 176 10.44 16.72 14.65
N GLU A 177 9.86 17.43 15.63
CA GLU A 177 9.00 16.83 16.67
C GLU A 177 7.71 16.23 16.09
N LEU A 178 7.22 16.79 14.98
CA LEU A 178 6.03 16.29 14.29
C LEU A 178 6.32 15.07 13.41
N LEU A 179 7.59 14.85 13.05
CA LEU A 179 8.00 13.88 12.02
C LEU A 179 8.85 12.72 12.56
N CYS A 180 9.50 12.89 13.70
CA CYS A 180 10.43 11.89 14.23
C CYS A 180 9.70 10.62 14.68
N ASP A 181 10.31 9.46 14.58
CA ASP A 181 9.75 8.25 15.17
C ASP A 181 9.82 8.31 16.71
N PRO A 182 8.77 7.96 17.46
CA PRO A 182 8.79 7.97 18.92
C PRO A 182 9.81 7.01 19.53
N ARG A 183 10.11 5.89 18.86
CA ARG A 183 11.09 4.88 19.29
C ARG A 183 12.49 5.19 18.77
N TYR A 184 12.57 5.87 17.61
CA TYR A 184 13.83 6.25 16.97
C TYR A 184 13.87 7.76 16.67
N PRO A 185 14.17 8.64 17.65
CA PRO A 185 14.02 10.09 17.50
C PRO A 185 14.89 10.74 16.40
N HIS A 186 15.95 10.05 15.97
CA HIS A 186 16.84 10.49 14.87
C HIS A 186 16.35 10.03 13.48
N CYS A 187 15.23 9.32 13.43
CA CYS A 187 14.58 8.85 12.22
C CYS A 187 13.31 9.64 11.94
N PHE A 188 13.12 10.00 10.68
CA PHE A 188 11.87 10.40 10.07
C PHE A 188 10.91 9.21 9.96
N ASN A 189 9.66 9.39 10.39
CA ASN A 189 8.58 8.42 10.21
C ASN A 189 7.51 9.01 9.27
N PRO A 190 7.47 8.60 7.99
CA PRO A 190 6.47 9.11 7.04
C PRO A 190 5.04 8.88 7.52
N MET A 191 4.69 7.69 8.00
CA MET A 191 3.33 7.39 8.45
C MET A 191 2.88 8.30 9.60
N ARG A 192 3.72 8.45 10.63
CA ARG A 192 3.47 9.36 11.74
C ARG A 192 3.32 10.80 11.26
N SER A 193 4.17 11.21 10.34
CA SER A 193 4.13 12.54 9.75
C SER A 193 2.79 12.83 9.09
N ALA A 194 2.25 11.89 8.30
CA ALA A 194 0.92 12.05 7.71
C ALA A 194 -0.18 12.08 8.79
N ILE A 195 -0.15 11.18 9.78
CA ILE A 195 -1.10 11.17 10.92
C ILE A 195 -1.17 12.54 11.60
N ASN A 196 -0.03 13.17 11.84
CA ASN A 196 0.05 14.45 12.53
C ASN A 196 -0.44 15.62 11.66
N LEU A 197 -0.24 15.56 10.34
CA LEU A 197 -0.40 16.71 9.45
C LEU A 197 -1.74 16.77 8.70
N VAL A 198 -2.39 15.63 8.43
CA VAL A 198 -3.62 15.59 7.61
C VAL A 198 -4.89 15.98 8.36
N ASP A 199 -5.95 16.32 7.63
CA ASP A 199 -7.26 16.70 8.20
C ASP A 199 -8.03 15.50 8.77
N LYS A 200 -8.00 14.36 8.07
CA LYS A 200 -8.70 13.12 8.44
C LYS A 200 -7.86 11.89 8.23
N ILE A 201 -8.00 10.93 9.13
CA ILE A 201 -7.34 9.64 9.09
C ILE A 201 -8.41 8.56 8.94
N HIS A 202 -8.25 7.75 7.91
CA HIS A 202 -9.08 6.60 7.61
C HIS A 202 -8.37 5.32 8.06
N LEU A 203 -9.04 4.51 8.87
CA LEU A 203 -8.61 3.18 9.30
C LEU A 203 -9.56 2.13 8.73
N VAL A 204 -9.01 1.00 8.31
CA VAL A 204 -9.69 0.01 7.45
C VAL A 204 -10.81 -0.81 8.10
N SER A 205 -11.20 -0.50 9.34
CA SER A 205 -12.44 -0.92 9.98
C SER A 205 -12.69 -0.13 11.26
N SER A 206 -13.93 -0.14 11.76
CA SER A 206 -14.26 0.49 13.05
C SER A 206 -13.62 -0.23 14.25
N SER A 207 -13.38 -1.54 14.16
CA SER A 207 -12.64 -2.29 15.19
C SER A 207 -11.16 -1.94 15.16
N TYR A 208 -10.55 -1.94 13.96
CA TYR A 208 -9.16 -1.57 13.77
C TYR A 208 -8.89 -0.15 14.27
N ALA A 209 -9.84 0.77 14.05
CA ALA A 209 -9.76 2.13 14.56
C ALA A 209 -9.68 2.24 16.09
N LYS A 210 -10.19 1.25 16.83
CA LYS A 210 -10.07 1.17 18.28
C LYS A 210 -8.80 0.42 18.69
N GLU A 211 -8.44 -0.61 17.94
CA GLU A 211 -7.28 -1.48 18.25
C GLU A 211 -5.98 -0.68 18.24
N VAL A 212 -5.77 0.15 17.21
CA VAL A 212 -4.54 0.95 17.06
C VAL A 212 -4.40 2.09 18.07
N LEU A 213 -5.43 2.36 18.89
CA LEU A 213 -5.36 3.33 19.98
C LEU A 213 -4.67 2.77 21.23
N GLN A 214 -4.39 1.47 21.27
CA GLN A 214 -3.70 0.81 22.37
C GLN A 214 -2.31 0.36 21.91
N ALA A 215 -1.37 0.21 22.84
CA ALA A 215 -0.07 -0.35 22.54
C ALA A 215 -0.18 -1.84 22.15
N SER A 216 0.78 -2.34 21.36
CA SER A 216 0.85 -3.77 21.02
C SER A 216 1.28 -4.61 22.21
N GLU A 217 0.64 -5.77 22.40
CA GLU A 217 1.00 -6.79 23.39
C GLU A 217 1.13 -8.16 22.71
N PRO A 218 2.22 -8.41 21.95
CA PRO A 218 2.33 -9.61 21.11
C PRO A 218 2.30 -10.92 21.90
N HIS A 219 2.74 -10.90 23.17
CA HIS A 219 2.68 -12.04 24.07
C HIS A 219 1.23 -12.48 24.40
N ASN A 220 0.28 -11.57 24.29
CA ASN A 220 -1.16 -11.83 24.43
C ASN A 220 -1.87 -11.92 23.07
N GLY A 221 -1.11 -11.92 21.96
CA GLY A 221 -1.65 -11.94 20.59
C GLY A 221 -2.31 -10.64 20.15
N TYR A 222 -2.11 -9.53 20.88
CA TYR A 222 -2.69 -8.24 20.56
C TYR A 222 -1.69 -7.35 19.80
N PHE A 223 -2.12 -6.81 18.66
CA PHE A 223 -1.33 -5.92 17.81
C PHE A 223 -2.05 -4.58 17.69
N GLY A 224 -1.50 -3.55 18.30
CA GLY A 224 -2.09 -2.22 18.45
C GLY A 224 -1.41 -1.17 17.57
N GLY A 225 -1.14 0.01 18.14
CA GLY A 225 -0.64 1.21 17.44
C GLY A 225 0.83 1.17 17.01
N GLU A 226 1.57 0.10 17.32
CA GLU A 226 2.96 -0.11 16.89
C GLU A 226 3.89 1.09 17.15
N GLY A 227 3.73 1.75 18.31
CA GLY A 227 4.53 2.92 18.73
C GLY A 227 3.91 4.27 18.35
N LEU A 228 2.78 4.29 17.62
CA LEU A 228 2.05 5.49 17.23
C LEU A 228 0.73 5.66 17.99
N GLU A 229 0.47 4.84 19.01
CA GLU A 229 -0.79 4.86 19.77
C GLU A 229 -1.08 6.24 20.39
N GLN A 230 -0.07 6.98 20.85
CA GLN A 230 -0.25 8.32 21.40
C GLN A 230 -0.63 9.35 20.33
N ASP A 231 0.02 9.32 19.16
CA ASP A 231 -0.32 10.20 18.04
C ASP A 231 -1.75 9.90 17.55
N LEU A 232 -2.13 8.62 17.50
CA LEU A 232 -3.49 8.19 17.12
C LEU A 232 -4.54 8.56 18.17
N GLN A 233 -4.24 8.43 19.46
CA GLN A 233 -5.12 8.92 20.54
C GLN A 233 -5.34 10.43 20.44
N HIS A 234 -4.26 11.19 20.18
CA HIS A 234 -4.36 12.63 19.98
C HIS A 234 -5.21 12.96 18.75
N ALA A 235 -5.00 12.27 17.63
CA ALA A 235 -5.80 12.43 16.43
C ALA A 235 -7.28 12.08 16.67
N ASN A 236 -7.56 11.02 17.43
CA ASN A 236 -8.90 10.61 17.81
C ASN A 236 -9.60 11.68 18.68
N ALA A 237 -8.92 12.21 19.69
CA ALA A 237 -9.43 13.27 20.55
C ALA A 237 -9.78 14.56 19.76
N ASN A 238 -9.08 14.80 18.66
CA ASN A 238 -9.36 15.89 17.72
C ASN A 238 -10.36 15.50 16.60
N ASN A 239 -11.08 14.38 16.73
CA ASN A 239 -12.05 13.88 15.76
C ASN A 239 -11.47 13.65 14.35
N LYS A 240 -10.17 13.34 14.23
CA LYS A 240 -9.55 13.06 12.91
C LYS A 240 -9.80 11.63 12.43
N ILE A 241 -9.97 10.67 13.33
CA ILE A 241 -10.04 9.23 12.98
C ILE A 241 -11.44 8.82 12.55
N VAL A 242 -11.52 8.05 11.46
CA VAL A 242 -12.72 7.41 10.94
C VAL A 242 -12.38 5.96 10.56
N GLY A 243 -13.17 5.00 11.06
CA GLY A 243 -13.02 3.59 10.69
C GLY A 243 -14.02 3.17 9.62
N ILE A 244 -13.59 2.89 8.38
CA ILE A 244 -14.44 2.42 7.28
C ILE A 244 -13.95 1.04 6.86
N LEU A 245 -14.86 0.07 6.86
CA LEU A 245 -14.53 -1.30 6.49
C LEU A 245 -14.16 -1.39 5.01
N ASN A 246 -13.05 -2.07 4.70
CA ASN A 246 -12.70 -2.39 3.32
C ASN A 246 -13.81 -3.21 2.64
N GLY A 247 -14.20 -2.80 1.44
CA GLY A 247 -15.09 -3.56 0.56
C GLY A 247 -14.35 -4.35 -0.52
N CYS A 248 -15.07 -5.30 -1.13
CA CYS A 248 -14.71 -5.88 -2.42
C CYS A 248 -15.95 -5.95 -3.33
N GLU A 249 -15.71 -6.00 -4.64
CA GLU A 249 -16.76 -6.24 -5.63
C GLU A 249 -17.21 -7.70 -5.50
N TYR A 250 -18.49 -7.90 -5.21
CA TYR A 250 -19.14 -9.21 -5.24
C TYR A 250 -20.02 -9.31 -6.48
N PRO A 251 -20.07 -10.46 -7.17
CA PRO A 251 -21.04 -10.68 -8.24
C PRO A 251 -22.46 -10.45 -7.72
N THR A 252 -23.30 -9.76 -8.51
CA THR A 252 -24.70 -9.44 -8.15
C THR A 252 -25.60 -10.68 -8.08
N HIS A 253 -25.19 -11.76 -8.73
CA HIS A 253 -25.84 -13.06 -8.66
C HIS A 253 -24.86 -14.07 -8.09
N GLU A 254 -25.04 -14.41 -6.82
CA GLU A 254 -24.55 -15.69 -6.30
C GLU A 254 -25.48 -16.76 -6.88
N GLU A 255 -25.09 -17.39 -7.98
CA GLU A 255 -25.59 -18.74 -8.22
C GLU A 255 -25.18 -19.55 -6.99
N GLN A 256 -26.16 -20.14 -6.31
CA GLN A 256 -25.91 -21.08 -5.23
C GLN A 256 -25.09 -22.23 -5.82
N LEU A 257 -23.77 -22.13 -5.72
CA LEU A 257 -22.84 -23.16 -6.13
C LEU A 257 -22.95 -24.27 -5.09
N ASN A 258 -23.95 -25.14 -5.26
CA ASN A 258 -23.96 -26.47 -4.67
C ASN A 258 -22.90 -27.32 -5.38
N SER A 259 -21.62 -26.95 -5.21
CA SER A 259 -20.49 -27.63 -5.80
C SER A 259 -19.95 -28.68 -4.83
N THR A 260 -19.82 -29.90 -5.32
CA THR A 260 -19.16 -31.00 -4.62
C THR A 260 -17.65 -30.75 -4.55
N LEU A 261 -16.97 -31.40 -3.59
CA LEU A 261 -15.50 -31.34 -3.50
C LEU A 261 -14.82 -31.84 -4.77
N SER A 262 -15.42 -32.84 -5.44
CA SER A 262 -14.94 -33.36 -6.72
C SER A 262 -15.01 -32.32 -7.84
N GLU A 263 -16.10 -31.53 -7.91
CA GLU A 263 -16.21 -30.43 -8.86
C GLU A 263 -15.22 -29.31 -8.57
N LEU A 264 -14.98 -28.99 -7.28
CA LEU A 264 -13.95 -28.04 -6.89
C LEU A 264 -12.56 -28.50 -7.35
N TYR A 265 -12.20 -29.76 -7.13
CA TYR A 265 -10.92 -30.30 -7.60
C TYR A 265 -10.78 -30.23 -9.13
N LEU A 266 -11.85 -30.54 -9.87
CA LEU A 266 -11.85 -30.40 -11.33
C LEU A 266 -11.66 -28.95 -11.78
N GLN A 267 -12.30 -27.99 -11.10
CA GLN A 267 -12.11 -26.56 -11.37
C GLN A 267 -10.68 -26.11 -11.09
N ILE A 268 -10.09 -26.55 -9.97
CA ILE A 268 -8.68 -26.27 -9.63
C ILE A 268 -7.75 -26.86 -10.69
N GLU A 269 -7.96 -28.10 -11.09
CA GLU A 269 -7.16 -28.78 -12.12
C GLU A 269 -7.24 -28.03 -13.46
N THR A 270 -8.44 -27.65 -13.88
CA THR A 270 -8.68 -26.86 -15.10
C THR A 270 -7.96 -25.52 -15.06
N ALA A 271 -8.03 -24.81 -13.92
CA ALA A 271 -7.35 -23.54 -13.74
C ALA A 271 -5.82 -23.69 -13.81
N LEU A 272 -5.26 -24.73 -13.16
CA LEU A 272 -3.83 -25.05 -13.23
C LEU A 272 -3.39 -25.33 -14.66
N PHE A 273 -4.11 -26.15 -15.42
CA PHE A 273 -3.79 -26.41 -16.82
C PHE A 273 -3.85 -25.14 -17.68
N SER A 274 -4.86 -24.29 -17.46
CA SER A 274 -4.94 -23.00 -18.15
C SER A 274 -3.73 -22.12 -17.87
N TRP A 275 -3.25 -22.07 -16.62
CA TRP A 275 -2.06 -21.29 -16.25
C TRP A 275 -0.77 -21.88 -16.81
N MET A 276 -0.61 -23.21 -16.78
CA MET A 276 0.52 -23.90 -17.38
C MET A 276 0.59 -23.67 -18.89
N ALA A 277 -0.55 -23.75 -19.58
CA ALA A 277 -0.62 -23.58 -21.04
C ALA A 277 -0.31 -22.15 -21.51
N LYS A 278 -0.47 -21.14 -20.64
CA LYS A 278 -0.14 -19.74 -20.95
C LYS A 278 1.36 -19.43 -20.93
N GLN A 279 2.20 -20.35 -20.44
CA GLN A 279 3.63 -20.14 -20.31
C GLN A 279 4.42 -21.11 -21.19
N ALA A 280 5.45 -20.60 -21.86
CA ALA A 280 6.34 -21.43 -22.67
C ALA A 280 7.12 -22.47 -21.83
N ASN A 281 7.40 -22.13 -20.57
CA ASN A 281 8.09 -22.99 -19.62
C ASN A 281 7.17 -23.33 -18.44
N LEU A 282 7.14 -24.60 -18.05
CA LEU A 282 6.39 -25.03 -16.88
C LEU A 282 7.10 -24.55 -15.60
N GLN A 283 6.44 -23.69 -14.83
CA GLN A 283 6.95 -23.33 -13.51
C GLN A 283 6.82 -24.49 -12.53
N SER A 284 7.87 -24.73 -11.74
CA SER A 284 7.88 -25.76 -10.70
C SER A 284 6.74 -25.58 -9.70
N SER A 285 6.33 -24.34 -9.41
CA SER A 285 5.19 -24.01 -8.55
C SER A 285 3.88 -24.63 -9.06
N TYR A 286 3.57 -24.49 -10.34
CA TYR A 286 2.38 -25.09 -10.95
C TYR A 286 2.44 -26.60 -10.94
N TYR A 287 3.61 -27.17 -11.25
CA TYR A 287 3.79 -28.62 -11.21
C TYR A 287 3.57 -29.18 -9.79
N ILE A 288 4.15 -28.55 -8.78
CA ILE A 288 3.98 -28.95 -7.37
C ILE A 288 2.51 -28.81 -6.95
N ALA A 289 1.85 -27.71 -7.32
CA ALA A 289 0.43 -27.51 -7.01
C ALA A 289 -0.45 -28.62 -7.63
N HIS A 290 -0.17 -29.00 -8.87
CA HIS A 290 -0.85 -30.10 -9.54
C HIS A 290 -0.57 -31.46 -8.88
N GLN A 291 0.68 -31.76 -8.52
CA GLN A 291 1.00 -33.00 -7.78
C GLN A 291 0.29 -33.07 -6.42
N ARG A 292 0.20 -31.94 -5.69
CA ARG A 292 -0.55 -31.86 -4.42
C ARG A 292 -2.05 -32.06 -4.64
N LEU A 293 -2.63 -31.47 -5.68
CA LEU A 293 -4.03 -31.69 -6.03
C LEU A 293 -4.31 -33.18 -6.30
N LEU A 294 -3.46 -33.86 -7.09
CA LEU A 294 -3.60 -35.30 -7.34
C LEU A 294 -3.49 -36.14 -6.07
N GLN A 295 -2.67 -35.71 -5.10
CA GLN A 295 -2.61 -36.35 -3.78
C GLN A 295 -3.92 -36.14 -3.00
N PHE A 296 -4.45 -34.92 -2.97
CA PHE A 296 -5.72 -34.60 -2.30
C PHE A 296 -6.91 -35.35 -2.91
N ILE A 297 -6.95 -35.53 -4.23
CA ILE A 297 -8.00 -36.32 -4.91
C ILE A 297 -7.96 -37.79 -4.47
N LYS A 298 -6.77 -38.35 -4.26
CA LYS A 298 -6.58 -39.76 -3.87
C LYS A 298 -6.81 -40.01 -2.38
N GLN A 299 -6.71 -38.99 -1.55
CA GLN A 299 -6.89 -39.12 -0.11
C GLN A 299 -8.36 -38.90 0.27
N PRO A 300 -9.03 -39.89 0.89
CA PRO A 300 -10.37 -39.68 1.42
C PRO A 300 -10.30 -38.66 2.57
N VAL A 301 -10.98 -37.52 2.39
CA VAL A 301 -11.07 -36.47 3.41
C VAL A 301 -12.42 -36.59 4.11
N THR A 302 -12.41 -36.66 5.44
CA THR A 302 -13.59 -36.58 6.29
C THR A 302 -13.54 -35.31 7.12
N GLY A 303 -14.63 -34.56 7.17
CA GLY A 303 -14.70 -33.31 7.92
C GLY A 303 -14.75 -32.06 7.03
N PRO A 304 -14.76 -30.86 7.64
CA PRO A 304 -14.88 -29.61 6.91
C PRO A 304 -13.59 -29.26 6.17
N LEU A 305 -13.72 -28.63 5.00
CA LEU A 305 -12.61 -27.98 4.32
C LEU A 305 -12.31 -26.65 5.00
N VAL A 306 -11.07 -26.46 5.48
CA VAL A 306 -10.59 -25.20 6.04
C VAL A 306 -9.58 -24.59 5.07
N THR A 307 -9.84 -23.37 4.60
CA THR A 307 -8.96 -22.66 3.67
C THR A 307 -8.47 -21.35 4.27
N SER A 308 -7.17 -21.07 4.14
CA SER A 308 -6.59 -19.77 4.45
C SER A 308 -5.72 -19.32 3.27
N VAL A 309 -6.08 -18.19 2.66
CA VAL A 309 -5.36 -17.62 1.52
C VAL A 309 -4.93 -16.20 1.87
N GLY A 310 -3.63 -15.98 1.97
CA GLY A 310 -3.07 -14.66 2.25
C GLY A 310 -1.56 -14.67 2.30
N ARG A 311 -0.98 -13.47 2.35
CA ARG A 311 0.46 -13.32 2.63
C ARG A 311 0.77 -13.86 4.02
N LEU A 312 1.83 -14.66 4.13
CA LEU A 312 2.32 -15.17 5.40
C LEU A 312 3.05 -14.05 6.14
N THR A 313 2.58 -13.73 7.34
CA THR A 313 3.18 -12.74 8.24
C THR A 313 3.09 -13.28 9.66
N ASP A 314 3.96 -12.82 10.56
CA ASP A 314 3.91 -13.26 11.96
C ASP A 314 2.53 -13.05 12.58
N GLN A 315 1.91 -11.88 12.37
CA GLN A 315 0.54 -11.60 12.83
C GLN A 315 -0.51 -12.64 12.39
N LYS A 316 -0.33 -13.26 11.22
CA LYS A 316 -1.29 -14.23 10.66
C LYS A 316 -0.93 -15.68 10.98
N ALA A 317 0.35 -15.97 11.15
CA ALA A 317 0.86 -17.30 11.40
C ALA A 317 1.12 -17.60 12.89
N LEU A 318 1.02 -16.59 13.76
CA LEU A 318 1.39 -16.70 15.17
C LEU A 318 0.68 -17.87 15.85
N LEU A 319 -0.64 -18.00 15.64
CA LEU A 319 -1.45 -19.10 16.18
C LEU A 319 -0.96 -20.48 15.70
N LEU A 320 -0.56 -20.59 14.44
CA LEU A 320 -0.05 -21.84 13.85
C LEU A 320 1.30 -22.25 14.44
N ARG A 321 2.06 -21.29 14.95
CA ARG A 321 3.40 -21.49 15.55
C ARG A 321 3.35 -21.63 17.08
N GLN A 322 2.16 -21.56 17.69
CA GLN A 322 2.04 -21.72 19.14
C GLN A 322 2.31 -23.18 19.55
N PRO A 323 2.88 -23.40 20.74
CA PRO A 323 3.02 -24.74 21.29
C PRO A 323 1.65 -25.37 21.55
N TYR A 324 1.48 -26.61 21.11
CA TYR A 324 0.33 -27.46 21.38
C TYR A 324 0.80 -28.89 21.63
N GLN A 325 0.55 -29.42 22.83
CA GLN A 325 0.88 -30.81 23.21
C GLN A 325 2.32 -31.25 22.85
N ASN A 326 3.31 -30.38 23.11
CA ASN A 326 4.75 -30.55 22.80
C ASN A 326 5.17 -30.43 21.31
N HIS A 327 4.25 -30.12 20.40
CA HIS A 327 4.53 -29.76 19.01
C HIS A 327 4.03 -28.33 18.72
N GLN A 328 4.16 -27.85 17.49
CA GLN A 328 3.45 -26.65 17.07
C GLN A 328 2.03 -27.01 16.64
N VAL A 329 1.08 -26.05 16.74
CA VAL A 329 -0.26 -26.21 16.16
C VAL A 329 -0.19 -26.65 14.69
N LEU A 330 0.79 -26.15 13.93
CA LEU A 330 0.99 -26.50 12.53
C LEU A 330 1.34 -27.98 12.30
N ASP A 331 2.00 -28.65 13.26
CA ASP A 331 2.41 -30.05 13.11
C ASP A 331 1.23 -31.03 13.26
N GLU A 332 0.11 -30.55 13.80
CA GLU A 332 -1.10 -31.33 14.08
C GLU A 332 -2.23 -31.05 13.06
N LEU A 333 -2.01 -30.16 12.08
CA LEU A 333 -2.96 -29.78 11.01
C LEU A 333 -2.70 -30.53 9.70
#